data_AF-A0A959EHK6-F1
#
_entry.id   AF-A0A959EHK6-F1
#
_cell.length_a   1.000
_cell.length_b   1.000
_cell.length_c   1.000
_cell.angle_alpha   90.00
_cell.angle_beta   90.00
_cell.angle_gamma   90.00
#
_symmetry.space_group_name_H-M   'P 1'
#
loop_
_entity.id
_entity.type
_entity.pdbx_description
1 polymer ?
#
loop_
_entity_poly.entity_id
_entity_poly.type
_entity_poly.pdbx_seq_one_letter_code
_entity_poly.pdbx_strand_id
1 'polypeptide(L)'
;METFPEYPCMLSFKLRVVIVRDDTGNGGVSDNYAKDVIAELQAAFAPYKMYFDFDGNLEYLDSTEILNATLTGSTISGLISTNNNPADKISIYFGSDFGSPTGIAGGIPSIATYVRGGLAGSGVLTHEIGHCFGLYHTFRGSENFCKIRWPGNQDIIDSPVDYCDSLSQDLYSCGDCVPDTPTDPWLFAGEVEAPPQEPVVYDSITNTCSLSPLTPFRDIDINNYMSYYTACYEHFTSGQVSRMRKVIHFVQYNLDNTVDRDYRFMQSTQSDKLVINANTTWDDSVEVCTDVYIEAPNTLTITSVASMHSGVKFVVKPGAELRLE
;
A
#
# COMPACT_ATOMS: atom_id res chain seq x y z
N MET A 1 7.33 20.19 -3.51
CA MET A 1 6.46 19.32 -4.32
C MET A 1 7.40 18.31 -4.93
N GLU A 2 7.58 17.17 -4.26
CA GLU A 2 8.45 16.10 -4.77
C GLU A 2 7.89 15.62 -6.10
N THR A 3 8.74 15.60 -7.12
CA THR A 3 8.40 15.01 -8.41
C THR A 3 8.49 13.51 -8.25
N PHE A 4 7.33 12.85 -8.11
CA PHE A 4 7.26 11.40 -8.15
C PHE A 4 7.84 10.90 -9.48
N PRO A 5 8.60 9.79 -9.49
CA PRO A 5 9.03 9.18 -10.75
C PRO A 5 7.79 8.94 -11.62
N GLU A 6 7.86 9.35 -12.89
CA GLU A 6 6.74 9.14 -13.81
C GLU A 6 6.51 7.64 -13.98
N TYR A 7 5.49 7.09 -13.31
CA TYR A 7 5.04 5.71 -13.58
C TYR A 7 4.31 5.72 -14.93
N PRO A 8 4.81 5.14 -16.02
CA PRO A 8 4.15 5.28 -17.33
C PRO A 8 2.89 4.38 -17.45
N CYS A 9 2.70 3.43 -16.53
CA CYS A 9 1.58 2.49 -16.59
C CYS A 9 0.48 2.78 -15.58
N MET A 10 -0.72 2.91 -16.12
CA MET A 10 -1.96 2.85 -15.37
C MET A 10 -2.24 1.40 -14.97
N LEU A 11 -2.51 1.17 -13.69
CA LEU A 11 -3.04 -0.09 -13.18
C LEU A 11 -4.51 0.14 -12.82
N SER A 12 -5.40 -0.75 -13.25
CA SER A 12 -6.82 -0.69 -12.91
C SER A 12 -7.25 -1.95 -12.19
N PHE A 13 -7.96 -1.84 -11.08
CA PHE A 13 -8.34 -2.95 -10.23
C PHE A 13 -9.84 -3.02 -10.04
N LYS A 14 -10.47 -4.13 -10.42
CA LYS A 14 -11.91 -4.29 -10.19
C LYS A 14 -12.21 -4.37 -8.71
N LEU A 15 -13.27 -3.70 -8.28
CA LEU A 15 -13.76 -3.78 -6.91
C LEU A 15 -15.01 -4.65 -6.81
N ARG A 16 -15.12 -5.35 -5.68
CA ARG A 16 -16.36 -5.88 -5.14
C ARG A 16 -16.59 -5.18 -3.82
N VAL A 17 -17.69 -4.45 -3.69
CA VAL A 17 -18.00 -3.68 -2.48
C VAL A 17 -19.18 -4.33 -1.77
N VAL A 18 -18.97 -4.72 -0.52
CA VAL A 18 -19.95 -5.44 0.29
C VAL A 18 -20.25 -4.65 1.56
N ILE A 19 -21.52 -4.32 1.78
CA ILE A 19 -22.00 -3.70 3.03
C ILE A 19 -22.52 -4.81 3.95
N VAL A 20 -21.92 -4.94 5.12
CA VAL A 20 -22.39 -5.87 6.16
C VAL A 20 -23.54 -5.22 6.93
N ARG A 21 -24.62 -5.97 7.11
CA ARG A 21 -25.85 -5.56 7.81
C ARG A 21 -26.27 -6.66 8.77
N ASP A 22 -27.30 -6.40 9.57
CA ASP A 22 -27.90 -7.44 10.41
C ASP A 22 -28.76 -8.40 9.57
N ASP A 23 -29.22 -9.50 10.20
CA ASP A 23 -30.03 -10.53 9.52
C ASP A 23 -31.40 -10.01 9.02
N THR A 24 -31.78 -8.79 9.44
CA THR A 24 -33.01 -8.12 9.00
C THR A 24 -32.77 -7.12 7.87
N GLY A 25 -31.52 -7.00 7.40
CA GLY A 25 -31.10 -6.06 6.35
C GLY A 25 -30.96 -4.62 6.84
N ASN A 26 -30.91 -4.40 8.16
CA ASN A 26 -30.74 -3.09 8.78
C ASN A 26 -29.30 -2.90 9.31
N GLY A 27 -28.97 -1.65 9.63
CA GLY A 27 -27.61 -1.29 10.04
C GLY A 27 -26.63 -1.26 8.88
N GLY A 28 -25.33 -1.27 9.21
CA GLY A 28 -24.26 -1.04 8.24
C GLY A 28 -24.16 0.43 7.81
N VAL A 29 -23.20 0.71 6.93
CA VAL A 29 -23.05 2.04 6.33
C VAL A 29 -24.11 2.31 5.26
N SER A 30 -24.40 3.57 5.01
CA SER A 30 -25.25 3.95 3.87
C SER A 30 -24.56 3.73 2.53
N ASP A 31 -25.35 3.42 1.49
CA ASP A 31 -24.85 3.28 0.11
C ASP A 31 -24.05 4.50 -0.38
N ASN A 32 -24.53 5.70 -0.07
CA ASN A 32 -23.86 6.94 -0.49
C ASN A 32 -22.52 7.08 0.21
N TYR A 33 -22.47 6.84 1.52
CA TYR A 33 -21.22 6.87 2.25
C TYR A 33 -20.21 5.85 1.73
N ALA A 34 -20.63 4.61 1.45
CA ALA A 34 -19.75 3.61 0.86
C ALA A 34 -19.18 4.10 -0.50
N LYS A 35 -20.01 4.70 -1.36
CA LYS A 35 -19.59 5.26 -2.64
C LYS A 35 -18.64 6.45 -2.49
N ASP A 36 -18.90 7.33 -1.52
CA ASP A 36 -18.05 8.48 -1.21
C ASP A 36 -16.66 8.02 -0.76
N VAL A 37 -16.60 7.02 0.14
CA VAL A 37 -15.33 6.42 0.59
C VAL A 37 -14.57 5.74 -0.56
N ILE A 38 -15.26 5.08 -1.49
CA ILE A 38 -14.60 4.54 -2.70
C ILE A 38 -14.06 5.68 -3.58
N ALA A 39 -14.75 6.82 -3.67
CA ALA A 39 -14.23 7.98 -4.40
C ALA A 39 -13.00 8.59 -3.71
N GLU A 40 -12.94 8.61 -2.38
CA GLU A 40 -11.76 9.01 -1.61
C GLU A 40 -10.58 8.06 -1.85
N LEU A 41 -10.82 6.74 -1.84
CA LEU A 41 -9.83 5.73 -2.18
C LEU A 41 -9.25 5.98 -3.60
N GLN A 42 -10.10 6.26 -4.57
CA GLN A 42 -9.68 6.60 -5.93
C GLN A 42 -8.79 7.85 -5.96
N ALA A 43 -9.17 8.89 -5.21
CA ALA A 43 -8.40 10.12 -5.13
C ALA A 43 -7.02 9.91 -4.51
N ALA A 44 -6.92 9.04 -3.49
CA ALA A 44 -5.66 8.74 -2.82
C ALA A 44 -4.67 7.97 -3.72
N PHE A 45 -5.15 7.09 -4.61
CA PHE A 45 -4.30 6.30 -5.50
C PHE A 45 -4.07 6.92 -6.89
N ALA A 46 -4.90 7.88 -7.30
CA ALA A 46 -4.81 8.54 -8.59
C ALA A 46 -3.45 9.21 -8.89
N PRO A 47 -2.76 9.88 -7.93
CA PRO A 47 -1.42 10.43 -8.15
C PRO A 47 -0.40 9.37 -8.58
N TYR A 48 -0.62 8.12 -8.18
CA TYR A 48 0.24 6.98 -8.46
C TYR A 48 -0.19 6.17 -9.68
N LYS A 49 -1.17 6.65 -10.46
CA LYS A 49 -1.74 5.98 -11.63
C LYS A 49 -2.24 4.57 -11.33
N MET A 50 -2.82 4.40 -10.15
CA MET A 50 -3.52 3.21 -9.72
C MET A 50 -4.99 3.58 -9.57
N TYR A 51 -5.85 2.87 -10.28
CA TYR A 51 -7.28 3.17 -10.41
C TYR A 51 -8.10 1.96 -10.02
N PHE A 52 -9.34 2.20 -9.63
CA PHE A 52 -10.28 1.15 -9.27
C PHE A 52 -11.45 1.13 -10.25
N ASP A 53 -11.76 -0.04 -10.80
CA ASP A 53 -12.95 -0.24 -11.62
C ASP A 53 -14.09 -0.66 -10.71
N PHE A 54 -14.87 0.33 -10.27
CA PHE A 54 -16.08 0.14 -9.49
C PHE A 54 -17.30 0.46 -10.36
N ASP A 55 -18.11 -0.55 -10.64
CA ASP A 55 -19.30 -0.46 -11.49
C ASP A 55 -20.50 0.21 -10.79
N GLY A 56 -20.33 0.63 -9.53
CA GLY A 56 -21.37 1.24 -8.72
C GLY A 56 -22.29 0.25 -8.00
N ASN A 57 -22.12 -1.06 -8.22
CA ASN A 57 -22.94 -2.10 -7.62
C ASN A 57 -22.47 -2.42 -6.20
N LEU A 58 -23.38 -2.26 -5.25
CA LEU A 58 -23.16 -2.64 -3.86
C LEU A 58 -23.78 -4.03 -3.62
N GLU A 59 -23.01 -4.91 -3.01
CA GLU A 59 -23.49 -6.17 -2.47
C GLU A 59 -23.80 -6.01 -0.98
N TYR A 60 -24.69 -6.85 -0.46
CA TYR A 60 -25.07 -6.84 0.94
C TYR A 60 -24.85 -8.21 1.56
N LEU A 61 -24.26 -8.22 2.74
CA LEU A 61 -24.10 -9.41 3.56
C LEU A 61 -24.90 -9.22 4.85
N ASP A 62 -26.06 -9.87 4.91
CA ASP A 62 -26.95 -9.84 6.06
C ASP A 62 -26.50 -10.90 7.07
N SER A 63 -25.81 -10.45 8.12
CA SER A 63 -25.30 -11.29 9.20
C SER A 63 -25.15 -10.49 10.49
N THR A 64 -26.08 -10.67 11.43
CA THR A 64 -26.00 -10.04 12.76
C THR A 64 -24.71 -10.43 13.49
N GLU A 65 -24.23 -11.66 13.27
CA GLU A 65 -22.98 -12.15 13.85
C GLU A 65 -21.77 -11.35 13.34
N ILE A 66 -21.65 -11.14 12.03
CA ILE A 66 -20.53 -10.41 11.42
C ILE A 66 -20.65 -8.91 11.71
N LEU A 67 -21.87 -8.34 11.63
CA LEU A 67 -22.09 -6.94 11.97
C LEU A 67 -21.67 -6.66 13.42
N ASN A 68 -22.00 -7.57 14.34
CA ASN A 68 -21.64 -7.46 15.75
C ASN A 68 -20.31 -8.15 16.08
N ALA A 69 -19.48 -8.52 15.11
CA ALA A 69 -18.18 -9.18 15.31
C ALA A 69 -17.12 -8.30 16.00
N THR A 70 -17.57 -7.22 16.66
CA THR A 70 -16.98 -6.34 17.68
C THR A 70 -15.94 -6.97 18.64
N LEU A 71 -15.72 -8.30 18.63
CA LEU A 71 -15.04 -9.03 19.71
C LEU A 71 -13.81 -9.86 19.33
N THR A 72 -13.56 -10.24 18.08
CA THR A 72 -12.29 -10.93 17.74
C THR A 72 -11.89 -10.79 16.27
N GLY A 73 -10.64 -10.37 16.01
CA GLY A 73 -10.06 -10.32 14.67
C GLY A 73 -10.15 -11.66 13.89
N SER A 74 -10.26 -12.80 14.59
CA SER A 74 -10.46 -14.11 13.97
C SER A 74 -11.77 -14.27 13.20
N THR A 75 -12.86 -13.63 13.63
CA THR A 75 -14.16 -13.70 12.90
C THR A 75 -14.07 -12.93 11.59
N ILE A 76 -13.37 -11.80 11.60
CA ILE A 76 -13.18 -10.96 10.40
C ILE A 76 -12.15 -11.61 9.46
N SER A 77 -11.07 -12.19 9.98
CA SER A 77 -10.18 -13.03 9.18
C SER A 77 -10.93 -14.23 8.58
N GLY A 78 -11.89 -14.80 9.32
CA GLY A 78 -12.82 -15.83 8.82
C GLY A 78 -13.67 -15.32 7.66
N LEU A 79 -14.34 -14.17 7.80
CA LEU A 79 -15.09 -13.51 6.72
C LEU A 79 -14.21 -13.34 5.48
N ILE A 80 -13.03 -12.75 5.66
CA ILE A 80 -12.12 -12.44 4.55
C ILE A 80 -11.60 -13.73 3.89
N SER A 81 -11.35 -14.81 4.64
CA SER A 81 -10.83 -16.06 4.05
C SER A 81 -11.90 -16.96 3.45
N THR A 82 -13.16 -16.87 3.88
CA THR A 82 -14.20 -17.87 3.52
C THR A 82 -15.33 -17.33 2.65
N ASN A 83 -15.46 -16.02 2.46
CA ASN A 83 -16.61 -15.43 1.76
C ASN A 83 -16.46 -15.33 0.23
N ASN A 84 -15.96 -16.40 -0.41
CA ASN A 84 -15.87 -16.56 -1.86
C ASN A 84 -15.42 -15.30 -2.61
N ASN A 85 -14.32 -14.67 -2.17
CA ASN A 85 -13.82 -13.47 -2.84
C ASN A 85 -13.45 -13.81 -4.29
N PRO A 86 -13.95 -13.04 -5.27
CA PRO A 86 -13.56 -13.23 -6.65
C PRO A 86 -12.06 -12.98 -6.80
N ALA A 87 -11.35 -13.93 -7.40
CA ALA A 87 -9.93 -13.79 -7.72
C ALA A 87 -9.64 -12.49 -8.51
N ASP A 88 -10.48 -12.12 -9.47
CA ASP A 88 -10.23 -10.97 -10.33
C ASP A 88 -10.64 -9.61 -9.73
N LYS A 89 -11.01 -9.55 -8.44
CA LYS A 89 -11.47 -8.32 -7.76
C LYS A 89 -10.86 -8.16 -6.37
N ILE A 90 -10.67 -6.91 -5.92
CA ILE A 90 -10.48 -6.62 -4.49
C ILE A 90 -11.85 -6.57 -3.83
N SER A 91 -12.09 -7.41 -2.83
CA SER A 91 -13.31 -7.38 -2.02
C SER A 91 -13.15 -6.45 -0.82
N ILE A 92 -14.01 -5.44 -0.72
CA ILE A 92 -14.03 -4.48 0.38
C ILE A 92 -15.30 -4.71 1.20
N TYR A 93 -15.12 -5.06 2.46
CA TYR A 93 -16.20 -5.27 3.42
C TYR A 93 -16.35 -4.05 4.33
N PHE A 94 -17.47 -3.34 4.20
CA PHE A 94 -17.85 -2.27 5.13
C PHE A 94 -18.62 -2.88 6.30
N GLY A 95 -17.99 -2.89 7.47
CA GLY A 95 -18.53 -3.43 8.71
C GLY A 95 -19.36 -2.46 9.52
N SER A 96 -19.57 -2.80 10.79
CA SER A 96 -20.28 -1.94 11.74
C SER A 96 -19.49 -0.69 12.10
N ASP A 97 -20.16 0.28 12.72
CA ASP A 97 -19.56 1.53 13.19
C ASP A 97 -18.81 1.39 14.52
N PHE A 98 -18.78 0.20 15.13
CA PHE A 98 -18.23 -0.03 16.46
C PHE A 98 -17.35 -1.28 16.49
N GLY A 99 -16.44 -1.36 17.47
CA GLY A 99 -15.59 -2.54 17.69
C GLY A 99 -14.18 -2.45 17.13
N SER A 100 -13.54 -3.62 17.10
CA SER A 100 -12.15 -3.84 16.70
C SER A 100 -12.05 -5.03 15.76
N PRO A 101 -11.16 -5.01 14.74
CA PRO A 101 -10.23 -3.92 14.42
C PRO A 101 -10.91 -2.78 13.62
N THR A 102 -10.23 -1.65 13.53
CA THR A 102 -10.64 -0.49 12.70
C THR A 102 -10.61 -0.84 11.20
N GLY A 103 -9.63 -1.63 10.79
CA GLY A 103 -9.50 -2.23 9.47
C GLY A 103 -8.61 -3.47 9.55
N ILE A 104 -8.71 -4.33 8.55
CA ILE A 104 -7.80 -5.48 8.38
C ILE A 104 -7.84 -6.00 6.95
N ALA A 105 -6.68 -6.08 6.31
CA ALA A 105 -6.49 -6.87 5.10
C ALA A 105 -6.35 -8.37 5.41
N GLY A 106 -6.78 -9.24 4.49
CA GLY A 106 -6.70 -10.70 4.67
C GLY A 106 -5.28 -11.27 4.71
N GLY A 107 -4.27 -10.45 4.41
CA GLY A 107 -2.86 -10.80 4.28
C GLY A 107 -2.09 -9.64 3.65
N ILE A 108 -0.77 -9.82 3.50
CA ILE A 108 0.11 -8.86 2.83
C ILE A 108 0.96 -9.65 1.83
N PRO A 109 0.61 -9.67 0.53
CA PRO A 109 -0.54 -8.99 -0.10
C PRO A 109 -1.89 -9.72 0.11
N SER A 110 -2.99 -9.12 -0.33
CA SER A 110 -4.35 -9.71 -0.25
C SER A 110 -5.31 -9.20 -1.32
N ILE A 111 -6.37 -9.97 -1.60
CA ILE A 111 -7.49 -9.59 -2.49
C ILE A 111 -8.74 -9.16 -1.72
N ALA A 112 -8.66 -9.05 -0.40
CA ALA A 112 -9.81 -8.70 0.40
C ALA A 112 -9.43 -7.97 1.68
N THR A 113 -10.27 -7.01 2.05
CA THR A 113 -10.11 -6.21 3.26
C THR A 113 -11.45 -5.91 3.90
N TYR A 114 -11.42 -5.73 5.22
CA TYR A 114 -12.51 -5.24 6.02
C TYR A 114 -12.17 -3.86 6.57
N VAL A 115 -13.16 -2.97 6.61
CA VAL A 115 -13.05 -1.68 7.26
C VAL A 115 -14.29 -1.38 8.09
N ARG A 116 -14.08 -0.82 9.28
CA ARG A 116 -15.15 -0.36 10.16
C ARG A 116 -15.87 0.82 9.51
N GLY A 117 -17.20 0.78 9.47
CA GLY A 117 -18.04 1.71 8.70
C GLY A 117 -17.70 3.18 8.95
N GLY A 118 -17.94 3.67 10.16
CA GLY A 118 -17.73 5.06 10.54
C GLY A 118 -16.27 5.56 10.53
N LEU A 119 -15.29 4.71 10.22
CA LEU A 119 -13.87 5.10 10.08
C LEU A 119 -13.33 4.88 8.66
N ALA A 120 -14.13 4.32 7.75
CA ALA A 120 -13.65 3.95 6.42
C ALA A 120 -13.11 5.14 5.61
N GLY A 121 -13.74 6.32 5.73
CA GLY A 121 -13.31 7.55 5.06
C GLY A 121 -12.17 8.32 5.75
N SER A 122 -11.66 7.86 6.89
CA SER A 122 -10.53 8.54 7.56
C SER A 122 -9.17 8.10 7.00
N GLY A 123 -9.13 7.65 5.75
CA GLY A 123 -7.96 7.02 5.12
C GLY A 123 -7.63 5.61 5.59
N VAL A 124 -8.43 5.02 6.50
CA VAL A 124 -8.26 3.61 6.92
C VAL A 124 -8.45 2.67 5.73
N LEU A 125 -9.46 2.90 4.87
CA LEU A 125 -9.59 2.05 3.69
C LEU A 125 -8.35 2.13 2.79
N THR A 126 -7.78 3.32 2.61
CA THR A 126 -6.54 3.52 1.84
C THR A 126 -5.37 2.74 2.45
N HIS A 127 -5.22 2.78 3.78
CA HIS A 127 -4.25 2.00 4.53
C HIS A 127 -4.39 0.49 4.26
N GLU A 128 -5.61 -0.04 4.40
CA GLU A 128 -5.84 -1.47 4.20
C GLU A 128 -5.64 -1.92 2.73
N ILE A 129 -5.97 -1.06 1.77
CA ILE A 129 -5.67 -1.33 0.36
C ILE A 129 -4.16 -1.31 0.11
N GLY A 130 -3.40 -0.48 0.83
CA GLY A 130 -1.93 -0.55 0.86
C GLY A 130 -1.42 -1.94 1.27
N HIS A 131 -2.01 -2.54 2.31
CA HIS A 131 -1.73 -3.93 2.68
C HIS A 131 -2.11 -4.95 1.60
N CYS A 132 -3.26 -4.77 0.94
CA CYS A 132 -3.64 -5.60 -0.21
C CYS A 132 -2.55 -5.58 -1.31
N PHE A 133 -1.84 -4.46 -1.48
CA PHE A 133 -0.72 -4.32 -2.41
C PHE A 133 0.66 -4.65 -1.84
N GLY A 134 0.74 -5.23 -0.64
CA GLY A 134 2.00 -5.75 -0.09
C GLY A 134 2.82 -4.75 0.74
N LEU A 135 2.24 -3.62 1.13
CA LEU A 135 2.87 -2.69 2.07
C LEU A 135 2.76 -3.20 3.51
N TYR A 136 3.80 -2.94 4.30
CA TYR A 136 3.78 -3.12 5.75
C TYR A 136 3.53 -1.79 6.44
N HIS A 137 3.18 -1.83 7.73
CA HIS A 137 3.22 -0.62 8.55
C HIS A 137 4.63 -0.04 8.59
N THR A 138 4.75 1.28 8.56
CA THR A 138 6.03 2.02 8.68
C THR A 138 6.83 1.65 9.94
N PHE A 139 6.15 1.20 10.99
CA PHE A 139 6.72 0.75 12.26
C PHE A 139 6.89 -0.78 12.35
N ARG A 140 6.83 -1.53 11.24
CA ARG A 140 6.96 -3.00 11.25
C ARG A 140 8.28 -3.44 11.89
N GLY A 141 8.21 -4.43 12.79
CA GLY A 141 9.37 -4.92 13.54
C GLY A 141 9.81 -4.04 14.72
N SER A 142 9.22 -2.84 14.89
CA SER A 142 9.44 -2.01 16.09
C SER A 142 8.93 -2.67 17.38
N GLU A 143 7.92 -3.53 17.26
CA GLU A 143 7.23 -4.22 18.36
C GLU A 143 8.11 -5.14 19.19
N ASN A 144 9.29 -5.54 18.70
CA ASN A 144 10.21 -6.38 19.45
C ASN A 144 11.72 -6.13 19.17
N PHE A 145 12.12 -5.40 18.11
CA PHE A 145 13.49 -5.52 17.58
C PHE A 145 14.15 -4.29 16.95
N CYS A 146 13.65 -3.05 17.12
CA CYS A 146 14.51 -1.90 16.84
C CYS A 146 15.53 -1.71 17.98
N LYS A 147 16.48 -2.64 18.14
CA LYS A 147 17.67 -2.36 18.93
C LYS A 147 18.46 -1.32 18.17
N ILE A 148 18.28 -0.05 18.54
CA ILE A 148 19.16 1.04 18.13
C ILE A 148 20.60 0.51 18.32
N ARG A 149 21.38 0.46 17.24
CA ARG A 149 22.80 0.11 17.34
C ARG A 149 23.53 1.27 17.99
N TRP A 150 23.40 1.39 19.30
CA TRP A 150 24.17 2.36 20.07
C TRP A 150 25.65 1.98 19.97
N PRO A 151 26.56 2.93 19.69
CA PRO A 151 27.98 2.64 19.66
C PRO A 151 28.42 2.15 21.05
N GLY A 152 28.62 0.84 21.19
CA GLY A 152 29.06 0.20 22.43
C GLY A 152 28.29 -1.05 22.88
N ASN A 153 27.16 -1.41 22.25
CA ASN A 153 26.39 -2.61 22.64
C ASN A 153 26.38 -3.64 21.49
N GLN A 154 27.02 -4.80 21.71
CA GLN A 154 27.26 -5.84 20.68
C GLN A 154 26.27 -7.00 20.69
N ASP A 155 25.12 -6.90 21.37
CA ASP A 155 24.20 -8.04 21.46
C ASP A 155 23.19 -8.09 20.31
N ILE A 156 23.67 -8.66 19.20
CA ILE A 156 22.87 -9.18 18.08
C ILE A 156 22.01 -10.31 18.62
N ILE A 157 20.68 -10.15 18.58
CA ILE A 157 19.74 -11.28 18.72
C ILE A 157 19.03 -11.40 17.39
N ASP A 158 19.30 -12.51 16.70
CA ASP A 158 18.59 -12.95 15.50
C ASP A 158 17.12 -13.21 15.87
N SER A 159 16.25 -12.26 15.54
CA SER A 159 14.84 -12.56 15.30
C SER A 159 14.69 -12.99 13.84
N PRO A 160 13.68 -13.77 13.44
CA PRO A 160 13.44 -14.06 12.04
C PRO A 160 12.94 -12.76 11.39
N VAL A 161 13.91 -11.94 10.96
CA VAL A 161 13.70 -10.77 10.13
C VAL A 161 13.11 -11.33 8.84
N ASP A 162 11.82 -11.12 8.60
CA ASP A 162 11.27 -11.19 7.26
C ASP A 162 12.17 -10.28 6.41
N TYR A 163 12.95 -10.92 5.55
CA TYR A 163 14.15 -10.41 4.93
C TYR A 163 13.81 -9.17 4.08
N CYS A 164 13.78 -7.99 4.70
CA CYS A 164 13.98 -6.74 3.98
C CYS A 164 15.34 -6.88 3.34
N ASP A 165 15.38 -7.09 2.02
CA ASP A 165 16.60 -7.37 1.30
C ASP A 165 17.67 -6.34 1.66
N SER A 166 18.88 -6.84 1.89
CA SER A 166 20.05 -6.27 2.57
C SER A 166 20.61 -4.90 2.11
N LEU A 167 19.78 -3.97 1.65
CA LEU A 167 20.18 -2.74 0.96
C LEU A 167 20.16 -1.46 1.82
N SER A 168 19.75 -1.49 3.09
CA SER A 168 19.95 -0.37 4.01
C SER A 168 20.89 -0.78 5.15
N GLN A 169 22.18 -0.50 4.99
CA GLN A 169 23.19 -0.65 6.06
C GLN A 169 23.11 0.45 7.13
N ASP A 170 22.10 1.32 7.08
CA ASP A 170 21.92 2.36 8.08
C ASP A 170 21.28 1.81 9.36
N LEU A 171 21.57 2.50 10.47
CA LEU A 171 21.50 2.08 11.88
C LEU A 171 20.13 1.62 12.43
N TYR A 172 19.14 1.38 11.57
CA TYR A 172 17.77 1.01 11.88
C TYR A 172 17.30 -0.13 10.97
N SER A 173 17.61 -1.38 11.33
CA SER A 173 17.21 -2.58 10.58
C SER A 173 15.73 -2.96 10.78
N CYS A 174 14.87 -1.98 11.01
CA CYS A 174 13.45 -2.16 11.32
C CYS A 174 12.63 -1.08 10.60
N GLY A 175 11.38 -1.41 10.26
CA GLY A 175 10.52 -0.61 9.41
C GLY A 175 9.81 -1.46 8.36
N ASP A 176 9.17 -0.81 7.38
CA ASP A 176 8.34 -1.44 6.34
C ASP A 176 9.13 -2.00 5.14
N CYS A 177 10.46 -2.12 5.24
CA CYS A 177 11.36 -2.53 4.16
C CYS A 177 11.34 -1.59 2.94
N VAL A 178 11.01 -0.32 3.12
CA VAL A 178 11.05 0.68 2.06
C VAL A 178 12.13 1.73 2.40
N PRO A 179 13.10 2.01 1.50
CA PRO A 179 14.23 2.89 1.87
C PRO A 179 13.87 4.36 2.10
N ASP A 180 12.81 4.86 1.47
CA ASP A 180 12.38 6.27 1.55
C ASP A 180 11.26 6.51 2.57
N THR A 181 10.95 5.50 3.40
CA THR A 181 10.06 5.62 4.57
C THR A 181 10.92 5.67 5.84
N PRO A 182 10.95 6.81 6.54
CA PRO A 182 11.66 6.91 7.81
C PRO A 182 11.11 5.92 8.85
N THR A 183 11.98 5.43 9.73
CA THR A 183 11.58 4.52 10.81
C THR A 183 10.55 5.18 11.73
N ASP A 184 9.38 4.55 11.87
CA ASP A 184 8.28 5.02 12.70
C ASP A 184 8.30 4.32 14.08
N PRO A 185 8.32 5.08 15.19
CA PRO A 185 8.37 4.54 16.54
C PRO A 185 6.99 4.34 17.20
N TRP A 186 5.86 4.38 16.48
CA TRP A 186 4.50 4.37 17.06
C TRP A 186 4.27 3.41 18.24
N LEU A 187 4.82 2.19 18.20
CA LEU A 187 4.66 1.18 19.27
C LEU A 187 5.53 1.41 20.52
N PHE A 188 6.42 2.42 20.53
CA PHE A 188 7.24 2.80 21.69
C PHE A 188 6.51 3.68 22.71
N ALA A 189 5.23 3.97 22.50
CA ALA A 189 4.40 4.69 23.47
C ALA A 189 4.15 3.84 24.73
N GLY A 190 5.16 3.73 25.60
CA GLY A 190 5.04 3.15 26.94
C GLY A 190 6.26 2.42 27.50
N GLU A 191 7.16 1.89 26.66
CA GLU A 191 8.22 0.96 27.13
C GLU A 191 9.56 1.16 26.42
N VAL A 192 10.16 2.35 26.53
CA VAL A 192 11.61 2.48 26.33
C VAL A 192 12.21 2.77 27.69
N GLU A 193 12.88 1.78 28.29
CA GLU A 193 13.82 2.07 29.37
C GLU A 193 14.93 2.95 28.79
N ALA A 194 14.82 4.26 29.01
CA ALA A 194 15.87 5.21 28.67
C ALA A 194 17.17 4.79 29.39
N PRO A 195 18.35 4.87 28.73
CA PRO A 195 19.61 4.67 29.42
C PRO A 195 19.73 5.64 30.62
N PRO A 196 20.48 5.28 31.67
CA PRO A 196 20.47 5.98 32.95
C PRO A 196 21.13 7.38 32.94
N GLN A 197 21.22 8.07 31.80
CA GLN A 197 21.84 9.40 31.75
C GLN A 197 21.02 10.53 31.12
N GLU A 198 19.90 10.31 30.45
CA GLU A 198 18.94 11.40 30.17
C GLU A 198 17.53 10.82 29.97
N PRO A 199 16.52 11.23 30.76
CA PRO A 199 15.15 10.78 30.55
C PRO A 199 14.59 11.44 29.29
N VAL A 200 14.68 10.74 28.16
CA VAL A 200 13.88 11.10 26.99
C VAL A 200 12.45 10.68 27.29
N VAL A 201 11.67 11.62 27.81
CA VAL A 201 10.22 11.49 27.88
C VAL A 201 9.74 11.55 26.43
N TYR A 202 9.36 10.40 25.87
CA TYR A 202 8.51 10.40 24.69
C TYR A 202 7.19 11.01 25.13
N ASP A 203 7.00 12.31 24.84
CA ASP A 203 5.70 12.94 24.99
C ASP A 203 4.72 12.04 24.22
N SER A 204 3.64 11.63 24.90
CA SER A 204 2.74 10.58 24.43
C SER A 204 2.53 10.76 22.94
N ILE A 205 2.88 9.75 22.12
CA ILE A 205 2.71 9.83 20.68
C ILE A 205 1.23 10.07 20.43
N THR A 206 0.86 11.33 20.23
CA THR A 206 -0.54 11.72 20.08
C THR A 206 -0.91 11.52 18.62
N ASN A 207 -2.15 11.07 18.37
CA ASN A 207 -2.72 10.97 17.03
C ASN A 207 -3.06 12.38 16.47
N THR A 208 -2.15 13.34 16.62
CA THR A 208 -2.30 14.71 16.16
C THR A 208 -1.30 14.99 15.05
N CYS A 209 -1.65 15.88 14.12
CA CYS A 209 -0.78 16.28 13.01
C CYS A 209 0.29 17.28 13.45
N SER A 210 0.74 17.16 14.69
CA SER A 210 1.76 17.99 15.30
C SER A 210 2.61 17.08 16.19
N LEU A 211 3.70 16.56 15.65
CA LEU A 211 4.73 15.95 16.49
C LEU A 211 5.75 17.00 16.89
N SER A 212 6.00 17.08 18.20
CA SER A 212 7.27 17.63 18.69
C SER A 212 8.38 16.68 18.26
N PRO A 213 9.57 17.18 17.88
CA PRO A 213 10.68 16.32 17.46
C PRO A 213 11.00 15.29 18.54
N LEU A 214 10.72 14.02 18.27
CA LEU A 214 11.07 12.93 19.17
C LEU A 214 12.53 12.57 18.90
N THR A 215 13.44 12.84 19.81
CA THR A 215 14.80 12.30 19.69
C THR A 215 14.77 10.82 20.08
N PRO A 216 15.32 9.88 19.29
CA PRO A 216 16.17 10.06 18.10
C PRO A 216 15.44 10.12 16.73
N PHE A 217 14.12 9.88 16.68
CA PHE A 217 13.29 9.83 15.47
C PHE A 217 12.85 11.22 14.95
N ARG A 218 13.76 11.93 14.26
CA ARG A 218 13.54 13.33 13.85
C ARG A 218 12.70 13.51 12.59
N ASP A 219 12.53 12.46 11.79
CA ASP A 219 11.96 12.54 10.44
C ASP A 219 10.76 11.60 10.25
N ILE A 220 9.96 11.34 11.30
CA ILE A 220 8.80 10.45 11.19
C ILE A 220 7.80 11.01 10.18
N ASP A 221 7.44 10.21 9.19
CA ASP A 221 6.40 10.54 8.22
C ASP A 221 5.01 10.21 8.78
N ILE A 222 4.48 11.12 9.60
CA ILE A 222 3.14 10.98 10.20
C ILE A 222 2.00 11.08 9.21
N ASN A 223 2.28 11.56 8.00
CA ASN A 223 1.30 11.73 6.95
C ASN A 223 1.21 10.48 6.05
N ASN A 224 2.07 9.49 6.29
CA ASN A 224 2.07 8.24 5.56
C ASN A 224 0.80 7.43 5.82
N TYR A 225 0.11 6.99 4.75
CA TYR A 225 -1.06 6.12 4.88
C TYR A 225 -0.75 4.83 5.65
N MET A 226 0.47 4.30 5.63
CA MET A 226 0.86 3.07 6.32
C MET A 226 1.32 3.26 7.77
N SER A 227 1.27 4.49 8.28
CA SER A 227 1.47 4.76 9.71
C SER A 227 0.16 4.59 10.50
N TYR A 228 0.19 4.72 11.82
CA TYR A 228 -0.99 4.77 12.70
C TYR A 228 -1.34 6.18 13.21
N TYR A 229 -0.67 7.23 12.72
CA TYR A 229 -1.09 8.63 12.86
C TYR A 229 -2.30 8.95 11.96
N THR A 230 -3.38 8.19 12.14
CA THR A 230 -4.62 8.18 11.33
C THR A 230 -5.28 9.54 11.14
N ALA A 231 -5.00 10.54 11.97
CA ALA A 231 -5.53 11.89 11.80
C ALA A 231 -4.91 12.67 10.62
N CYS A 232 -3.80 12.18 10.05
CA CYS A 232 -2.90 12.99 9.20
C CYS A 232 -2.60 12.36 7.85
N TYR A 233 -3.28 11.28 7.51
CA TYR A 233 -3.03 10.55 6.27
C TYR A 233 -3.15 11.42 5.02
N GLU A 234 -2.09 11.44 4.21
CA GLU A 234 -2.02 12.22 2.98
C GLU A 234 -1.36 11.47 1.82
N HIS A 235 -0.33 10.64 2.05
CA HIS A 235 0.46 10.07 0.95
C HIS A 235 1.06 8.68 1.19
N PHE A 236 1.46 8.05 0.08
CA PHE A 236 2.49 7.00 0.01
C PHE A 236 3.80 7.59 -0.52
N THR A 237 4.94 7.02 -0.11
CA THR A 237 6.25 7.38 -0.66
C THR A 237 6.48 6.75 -2.04
N SER A 238 7.49 7.24 -2.76
CA SER A 238 7.86 6.69 -4.07
C SER A 238 8.33 5.22 -3.98
N GLY A 239 9.02 4.86 -2.90
CA GLY A 239 9.47 3.51 -2.62
C GLY A 239 8.32 2.58 -2.26
N GLN A 240 7.31 3.05 -1.52
CA GLN A 240 6.09 2.29 -1.25
C GLN A 240 5.34 1.99 -2.55
N VAL A 241 5.15 2.99 -3.41
CA VAL A 241 4.51 2.79 -4.72
C VAL A 241 5.30 1.81 -5.59
N SER A 242 6.63 1.92 -5.58
CA SER A 242 7.51 0.97 -6.28
C SER A 242 7.37 -0.46 -5.75
N ARG A 243 7.25 -0.62 -4.42
CA ARG A 243 7.00 -1.92 -3.78
C ARG A 243 5.64 -2.49 -4.19
N MET A 244 4.57 -1.70 -4.13
CA MET A 244 3.24 -2.12 -4.55
C MET A 244 3.26 -2.68 -5.98
N ARG A 245 3.85 -1.94 -6.92
CA ARG A 245 3.95 -2.33 -8.33
C ARG A 245 4.75 -3.63 -8.53
N LYS A 246 5.88 -3.79 -7.83
CA LYS A 246 6.67 -5.03 -7.83
C LYS A 246 5.88 -6.23 -7.33
N VAL A 247 5.14 -6.08 -6.23
CA VAL A 247 4.31 -7.15 -5.67
C VAL A 247 3.20 -7.54 -6.65
N ILE A 248 2.50 -6.56 -7.22
CA ILE A 248 1.45 -6.79 -8.23
C ILE A 248 2.01 -7.59 -9.41
N HIS A 249 3.16 -7.18 -9.96
CA HIS A 249 3.80 -7.88 -11.08
C HIS A 249 4.28 -9.30 -10.72
N PHE A 250 4.93 -9.46 -9.56
CA PHE A 250 5.41 -10.78 -9.10
C PHE A 250 4.27 -11.77 -8.96
N VAL A 251 3.13 -11.36 -8.40
CA VAL A 251 2.01 -12.27 -8.24
C VAL A 251 1.30 -12.55 -9.56
N GLN A 252 1.16 -11.57 -10.45
CA GLN A 252 0.64 -11.78 -11.81
C GLN A 252 1.45 -12.82 -12.59
N TYR A 253 2.79 -12.76 -12.51
CA TYR A 253 3.68 -13.66 -13.25
C TYR A 253 3.65 -15.12 -12.76
N ASN A 254 3.53 -15.35 -11.45
CA ASN A 254 3.57 -16.72 -10.89
C ASN A 254 2.28 -17.52 -11.11
N LEU A 255 1.18 -16.85 -11.49
CA LEU A 255 -0.09 -17.48 -11.83
C LEU A 255 -0.11 -18.14 -13.20
N ASP A 256 0.70 -17.67 -14.12
CA ASP A 256 0.80 -18.26 -15.46
C ASP A 256 1.60 -19.58 -15.45
N ASN A 257 2.32 -19.89 -14.37
CA ASN A 257 3.28 -21.01 -14.33
C ASN A 257 3.08 -22.03 -13.19
N THR A 258 2.13 -21.88 -12.27
CA THR A 258 1.92 -22.88 -11.19
C THR A 258 0.46 -23.15 -10.81
N VAL A 259 0.22 -24.37 -10.30
CA VAL A 259 -1.09 -24.98 -9.97
C VAL A 259 -1.69 -24.45 -8.65
N ASP A 260 -1.17 -23.35 -8.09
CA ASP A 260 -1.67 -22.81 -6.82
C ASP A 260 -2.80 -21.80 -7.07
N ARG A 261 -4.03 -22.21 -6.77
CA ARG A 261 -5.26 -21.54 -7.22
C ARG A 261 -5.68 -20.34 -6.37
N ASP A 262 -5.00 -20.10 -5.24
CA ASP A 262 -5.47 -19.16 -4.21
C ASP A 262 -4.96 -17.72 -4.38
N TYR A 263 -4.00 -17.47 -5.27
CA TYR A 263 -3.39 -16.14 -5.44
C TYR A 263 -3.60 -15.54 -6.82
N ARG A 264 -4.74 -15.80 -7.48
CA ARG A 264 -5.09 -15.12 -8.73
C ARG A 264 -5.34 -13.64 -8.44
N PHE A 265 -4.30 -12.81 -8.34
CA PHE A 265 -4.44 -11.36 -8.15
C PHE A 265 -5.04 -10.70 -9.40
N MET A 266 -5.75 -9.60 -9.15
CA MET A 266 -6.52 -8.86 -10.15
C MET A 266 -5.74 -8.66 -11.45
N GLN A 267 -6.36 -9.04 -12.56
CA GLN A 267 -5.88 -8.64 -13.87
C GLN A 267 -5.98 -7.11 -13.95
N SER A 268 -4.85 -6.43 -13.86
CA SER A 268 -4.82 -5.01 -14.14
C SER A 268 -4.94 -4.81 -15.65
N THR A 269 -5.96 -4.09 -16.10
CA THR A 269 -6.00 -3.66 -17.51
C THR A 269 -5.00 -2.52 -17.69
N GLN A 270 -3.87 -2.83 -18.27
CA GLN A 270 -2.84 -1.86 -18.62
C GLN A 270 -3.26 -1.10 -19.87
N SER A 271 -3.03 0.21 -19.89
CA SER A 271 -3.24 1.03 -21.11
C SER A 271 -2.47 0.44 -22.29
N ASP A 272 -3.13 0.31 -23.46
CA ASP A 272 -2.65 -0.47 -24.62
C ASP A 272 -1.36 0.04 -25.29
N LYS A 273 -0.88 1.27 -24.98
CA LYS A 273 0.43 1.81 -25.43
C LYS A 273 0.79 3.14 -24.77
N LEU A 274 2.08 3.45 -24.71
CA LEU A 274 2.63 4.78 -24.46
C LEU A 274 3.08 5.40 -25.79
N VAL A 275 2.73 6.66 -26.06
CA VAL A 275 3.08 7.33 -27.32
C VAL A 275 3.98 8.54 -27.05
N ILE A 276 5.20 8.53 -27.58
CA ILE A 276 6.15 9.64 -27.54
C ILE A 276 5.91 10.53 -28.77
N ASN A 277 5.25 11.66 -28.54
CA ASN A 277 4.81 12.61 -29.58
C ASN A 277 5.59 13.95 -29.57
N ALA A 278 6.59 14.07 -28.70
CA ALA A 278 7.55 15.15 -28.62
C ALA A 278 8.92 14.57 -28.24
N ASN A 279 10.00 15.32 -28.42
CA ASN A 279 11.30 14.91 -27.90
C ASN A 279 11.21 14.76 -26.37
N THR A 280 11.56 13.59 -25.86
CA THR A 280 11.41 13.22 -24.44
C THR A 280 12.71 12.63 -23.93
N THR A 281 13.08 12.98 -22.71
CA THR A 281 14.19 12.37 -22.00
C THR A 281 13.65 11.65 -20.76
N TRP A 282 14.10 10.43 -20.54
CA TRP A 282 13.96 9.68 -19.30
C TRP A 282 15.31 9.67 -18.58
N ASP A 283 15.45 10.61 -17.66
CA ASP A 283 16.64 10.83 -16.84
C ASP A 283 16.60 10.11 -15.49
N ASP A 284 15.41 9.67 -15.08
CA ASP A 284 15.20 8.78 -13.93
C ASP A 284 14.93 7.34 -14.35
N SER A 285 14.99 6.42 -13.39
CA SER A 285 14.63 5.02 -13.64
C SER A 285 13.13 4.91 -13.96
N VAL A 286 12.80 4.37 -15.13
CA VAL A 286 11.43 4.22 -15.63
C VAL A 286 11.07 2.74 -15.73
N GLU A 287 9.91 2.36 -15.19
CA GLU A 287 9.34 1.02 -15.37
C GLU A 287 8.36 1.03 -16.54
N VAL A 288 8.73 0.40 -17.66
CA VAL A 288 7.95 0.36 -18.90
C VAL A 288 7.15 -0.92 -18.95
N CYS A 289 5.84 -0.78 -18.86
CA CYS A 289 4.95 -1.92 -18.83
C CYS A 289 3.86 -1.88 -19.91
N THR A 290 3.95 -0.97 -20.87
CA THR A 290 3.15 -0.99 -22.09
C THR A 290 4.02 -0.70 -23.30
N ASP A 291 3.59 -1.12 -24.49
CA ASP A 291 4.33 -0.88 -25.73
C ASP A 291 4.58 0.62 -25.90
N VAL A 292 5.83 1.01 -26.12
CA VAL A 292 6.23 2.40 -26.31
C VAL A 292 6.36 2.68 -27.79
N TYR A 293 5.52 3.55 -28.32
CA TYR A 293 5.54 3.99 -29.71
C TYR A 293 6.19 5.37 -29.80
N ILE A 294 7.33 5.45 -30.49
CA ILE A 294 7.98 6.73 -30.77
C ILE A 294 7.52 7.22 -32.12
N GLU A 295 6.72 8.30 -32.12
CA GLU A 295 6.20 8.91 -33.35
C GLU A 295 7.29 9.76 -34.00
N ALA A 296 7.38 9.71 -35.32
CA ALA A 296 8.27 10.61 -36.05
C ALA A 296 7.79 12.07 -35.94
N PRO A 297 8.70 13.06 -35.89
CA PRO A 297 10.16 12.96 -35.98
C PRO A 297 10.85 12.92 -34.61
N ASN A 298 10.18 12.41 -33.58
CA ASN A 298 10.61 12.62 -32.19
C ASN A 298 11.71 11.63 -31.75
N THR A 299 12.45 12.06 -30.74
CA THR A 299 13.47 11.25 -30.07
C THR A 299 13.03 10.92 -28.64
N LEU A 300 13.11 9.65 -28.25
CA LEU A 300 13.15 9.25 -26.84
C LEU A 300 14.62 9.03 -26.45
N THR A 301 15.12 9.78 -25.48
CA THR A 301 16.45 9.57 -24.89
C THR A 301 16.29 8.95 -23.50
N ILE A 302 16.96 7.83 -23.25
CA ILE A 302 16.99 7.17 -21.95
C ILE A 302 18.42 7.29 -21.41
N THR A 303 18.60 8.10 -20.37
CA THR A 303 19.91 8.33 -19.71
C THR A 303 20.01 7.61 -18.36
N SER A 304 19.04 6.75 -18.06
CA SER A 304 18.92 5.98 -16.82
C SER A 304 18.34 4.59 -17.10
N VAL A 305 17.86 3.87 -16.09
CA VAL A 305 17.37 2.49 -16.26
C VAL A 305 15.92 2.48 -16.74
N ALA A 306 15.68 1.94 -17.95
CA ALA A 306 14.33 1.56 -18.39
C ALA A 306 14.11 0.06 -18.17
N SER A 307 13.31 -0.31 -17.16
CA SER A 307 12.96 -1.70 -16.85
C SER A 307 11.69 -2.09 -17.56
N MET A 308 11.76 -3.03 -18.52
CA MET A 308 10.61 -3.45 -19.30
C MET A 308 9.94 -4.71 -18.72
N HIS A 309 8.61 -4.71 -18.67
CA HIS A 309 7.84 -5.93 -18.39
C HIS A 309 7.97 -6.92 -19.55
N SER A 310 7.84 -8.21 -19.24
CA SER A 310 7.94 -9.27 -20.26
C SER A 310 6.89 -9.09 -21.36
N GLY A 311 7.33 -9.13 -22.62
CA GLY A 311 6.46 -8.99 -23.79
C GLY A 311 6.22 -7.55 -24.26
N VAL A 312 6.63 -6.55 -23.48
CA VAL A 312 6.55 -5.13 -23.85
C VAL A 312 7.60 -4.77 -24.89
N LYS A 313 7.25 -3.89 -25.83
CA LYS A 313 8.09 -3.51 -26.97
C LYS A 313 8.34 -2.01 -27.03
N PHE A 314 9.53 -1.63 -27.49
CA PHE A 314 9.74 -0.34 -28.11
C PHE A 314 9.45 -0.44 -29.62
N VAL A 315 8.52 0.37 -30.10
CA VAL A 315 8.17 0.52 -31.52
C VAL A 315 8.64 1.90 -31.99
N VAL A 316 9.80 1.93 -32.62
CA VAL A 316 10.37 3.15 -33.21
C VAL A 316 9.81 3.31 -34.62
N LYS A 317 8.98 4.33 -34.87
CA LYS A 317 8.43 4.57 -36.21
C LYS A 317 9.49 5.13 -37.17
N PRO A 318 9.34 4.93 -38.50
CA PRO A 318 10.27 5.51 -39.47
C PRO A 318 10.42 7.02 -39.30
N GLY A 319 11.65 7.48 -39.04
CA GLY A 319 11.96 8.89 -38.80
C GLY A 319 11.92 9.33 -37.33
N ALA A 320 11.58 8.43 -36.41
CA ALA A 320 11.77 8.62 -34.97
C ALA A 320 13.13 8.04 -34.52
N GLU A 321 13.56 8.38 -33.30
CA GLU A 321 14.82 7.92 -32.73
C GLU A 321 14.65 7.43 -31.29
N LEU A 322 15.32 6.33 -30.93
CA LEU A 322 15.51 5.87 -29.56
C LEU A 322 17.01 5.97 -29.23
N ARG A 323 17.37 6.77 -28.23
CA ARG A 323 18.75 6.90 -27.73
C ARG A 323 18.86 6.25 -26.35
N LEU A 324 19.88 5.43 -26.17
CA LEU A 324 20.28 4.85 -24.90
C LEU A 324 21.67 5.41 -24.58
N GLU A 325 21.80 6.18 -23.50
CA GLU A 325 23.02 6.89 -23.10
C GLU A 325 23.54 6.41 -21.74
#